data_AF-A0A087CCP1-F1
#
_entry.id   AF-A0A087CCP1-F1
#
_cell.length_a   1.000
_cell.length_b   1.000
_cell.length_c   1.000
_cell.angle_alpha   90.00
_cell.angle_beta   90.00
_cell.angle_gamma   90.00
#
_symmetry.space_group_name_H-M   'P 1'
#
loop_
_entity.id
_entity.type
_entity.pdbx_description
1 polymer ?
#
loop_
_entity_poly.entity_id
_entity_poly.type
_entity_poly.pdbx_seq_one_letter_code
_entity_poly.pdbx_strand_id
1 'polypeptide(L)'
;MIGEAHHAAVTEVVAFIERDAAAARTGAAAGDGAVAQVDVTGMIATAFDHFDSRAGDPHLRMHVVISNKAKTTLDGNGGPWVTGRCLLRWWLCRSLHEALFVNHMTRMFGVSWDARDRGRYRNPAWAIPDVPETLVDEFFTRAHHIDAETDRLIEECVAVHGRWLSPVTIMKLRAKATLSTRPTRKSTSWQTSPRNGGAEQAASSGSDPTAWAMSVTDNPTPMLLQADDIPLDVIGEVGESVMVAVGEKLSTWRRWNLAAEDTRQTMGWRFVTIEDREAIVGLVADAAEQRSLRLTPPELVSFPVVFRRGDESSVFRPKHSTVFSSHQLLQAEDRLLTRSRDLADPTVPVGTVEAVNSMPDGGGRMFCEDQAEALTRIAVSGRVGCFGGADWCRENHGDKCVASSLGSRTR
;
A
#
# COMPACT_ATOMS: atom_id res chain seq x y z
N MET A 1 4.15 11.75 -27.92
CA MET A 1 3.51 12.66 -26.93
C MET A 1 3.00 11.94 -25.66
N ILE A 2 1.93 11.11 -25.63
CA ILE A 2 1.51 10.45 -24.36
C ILE A 2 2.62 9.52 -23.80
N GLY A 3 3.28 8.77 -24.69
CA GLY A 3 4.46 7.98 -24.33
C GLY A 3 5.61 8.83 -23.77
N GLU A 4 5.78 10.07 -24.26
CA GLU A 4 6.81 10.99 -23.74
C GLU A 4 6.47 11.47 -22.33
N ALA A 5 5.21 11.81 -22.05
CA ALA A 5 4.75 12.12 -20.69
C ALA A 5 5.00 10.95 -19.72
N HIS A 6 4.74 9.72 -20.18
CA HIS A 6 5.03 8.51 -19.42
C HIS A 6 6.54 8.29 -19.20
N HIS A 7 7.36 8.49 -20.23
CA HIS A 7 8.82 8.38 -20.14
C HIS A 7 9.43 9.45 -19.23
N ALA A 8 8.92 10.68 -19.27
CA ALA A 8 9.34 11.76 -18.38
C ALA A 8 9.05 11.40 -16.92
N ALA A 9 7.81 10.99 -16.61
CA ALA A 9 7.42 10.55 -15.27
C ALA A 9 8.27 9.37 -14.77
N VAL A 10 8.58 8.39 -15.62
CA VAL A 10 9.46 7.27 -15.23
C VAL A 10 10.90 7.73 -14.98
N THR A 11 11.45 8.56 -15.86
CA THR A 11 12.81 9.11 -15.70
C THR A 11 12.95 9.85 -14.37
N GLU A 12 11.96 10.67 -14.04
CA GLU A 12 11.89 11.42 -12.79
C GLU A 12 11.80 10.52 -11.55
N VAL A 13 10.95 9.48 -11.57
CA VAL A 13 10.88 8.51 -10.47
C VAL A 13 12.20 7.73 -10.32
N VAL A 14 12.88 7.42 -11.43
CA VAL A 14 14.19 6.75 -11.42
C VAL A 14 15.26 7.67 -10.81
N ALA A 15 15.26 8.96 -11.15
CA ALA A 15 16.15 9.96 -10.56
C ALA A 15 15.90 10.12 -9.05
N PHE A 16 14.63 10.16 -8.63
CA PHE A 16 14.24 10.16 -7.22
C PHE A 16 14.76 8.91 -6.48
N ILE A 17 14.60 7.72 -7.08
CA ILE A 17 15.14 6.47 -6.51
C ILE A 17 16.66 6.55 -6.34
N GLU A 18 17.37 7.00 -7.37
CA GLU A 18 18.82 7.10 -7.37
C GLU A 18 19.33 8.05 -6.27
N ARG A 19 18.68 9.20 -6.09
CA ARG A 19 19.05 10.20 -5.08
C ARG A 19 18.72 9.77 -3.66
N ASP A 20 17.48 9.33 -3.42
CA ASP A 20 16.93 9.26 -2.06
C ASP A 20 16.90 7.84 -1.47
N ALA A 21 16.97 6.81 -2.30
CA ALA A 21 16.73 5.44 -1.86
C ALA A 21 17.77 4.40 -2.31
N ALA A 22 18.55 4.70 -3.35
CA ALA A 22 19.65 3.86 -3.78
C ALA A 22 20.79 3.95 -2.77
N ALA A 23 21.17 2.79 -2.23
CA ALA A 23 22.24 2.70 -1.27
C ALA A 23 22.90 1.32 -1.35
N ALA A 24 24.13 1.23 -0.89
CA ALA A 24 24.88 -0.01 -0.78
C ALA A 24 25.20 -0.33 0.67
N ARG A 25 25.52 -1.59 0.94
CA ARG A 25 25.96 -2.07 2.25
C ARG A 25 27.46 -2.33 2.23
N THR A 26 28.19 -1.88 3.26
CA THR A 26 29.64 -2.08 3.42
C THR A 26 30.02 -2.43 4.86
N GLY A 27 31.23 -2.96 5.05
CA GLY A 27 31.79 -3.41 6.34
C GLY A 27 32.14 -4.91 6.38
N ALA A 28 33.08 -5.29 7.24
CA ALA A 28 33.58 -6.67 7.36
C ALA A 28 32.57 -7.60 8.05
N ALA A 29 32.29 -8.73 7.41
CA ALA A 29 31.37 -9.75 7.87
C ALA A 29 32.03 -10.68 8.90
N ALA A 30 31.73 -10.48 10.17
CA ALA A 30 31.63 -11.58 11.13
C ALA A 30 30.14 -11.86 11.34
N GLY A 31 29.54 -12.71 10.49
CA GLY A 31 28.10 -13.03 10.49
C GLY A 31 27.25 -12.15 9.56
N ASP A 32 25.95 -12.02 9.87
CA ASP A 32 24.89 -11.38 9.05
C ASP A 32 24.92 -9.83 8.98
N GLY A 33 26.07 -9.19 9.15
CA GLY A 33 26.13 -7.75 9.37
C GLY A 33 27.09 -7.00 8.45
N ALA A 34 26.62 -6.55 7.28
CA ALA A 34 27.16 -5.30 6.77
C ALA A 34 26.70 -4.17 7.69
N VAL A 35 27.65 -3.45 8.29
CA VAL A 35 27.41 -2.55 9.44
C VAL A 35 26.97 -1.16 8.98
N ALA A 36 27.36 -0.73 7.78
CA ALA A 36 27.05 0.58 7.25
C ALA A 36 26.21 0.51 5.96
N GLN A 37 25.28 1.45 5.83
CA GLN A 37 24.60 1.79 4.59
C GLN A 37 25.14 3.10 4.04
N VAL A 38 25.72 3.04 2.85
CA VAL A 38 26.45 4.13 2.23
C VAL A 38 25.81 4.51 0.90
N ASP A 39 25.97 5.76 0.51
CA ASP A 39 25.47 6.27 -0.76
C ASP A 39 26.19 5.57 -1.93
N VAL A 40 25.49 5.52 -3.06
CA VAL A 40 26.01 4.96 -4.30
C VAL A 40 26.33 6.10 -5.27
N THR A 41 27.28 5.87 -6.18
CA THR A 41 27.60 6.85 -7.22
C THR A 41 26.51 6.97 -8.28
N GLY A 42 25.59 6.01 -8.31
CA GLY A 42 24.45 6.00 -9.21
C GLY A 42 23.83 4.61 -9.37
N MET A 43 22.85 4.52 -10.26
CA MET A 43 22.07 3.31 -10.53
C MET A 43 22.11 2.94 -12.02
N ILE A 44 22.07 1.63 -12.31
CA ILE A 44 21.88 1.13 -13.68
C ILE A 44 20.46 0.58 -13.79
N ALA A 45 19.68 1.09 -14.73
CA ALA A 45 18.34 0.61 -15.02
C ALA A 45 18.12 0.42 -16.53
N THR A 46 17.23 -0.50 -16.90
CA THR A 46 16.78 -0.68 -18.28
C THR A 46 15.26 -0.67 -18.32
N ALA A 47 14.70 0.16 -19.18
CA ALA A 47 13.28 0.36 -19.36
C ALA A 47 12.76 -0.38 -20.60
N PHE A 48 11.69 -1.16 -20.45
CA PHE A 48 11.01 -1.84 -21.55
C PHE A 48 9.56 -1.38 -21.65
N ASP A 49 9.19 -0.77 -22.78
CA ASP A 49 7.82 -0.35 -23.05
C ASP A 49 6.92 -1.52 -23.43
N HIS A 50 5.70 -1.47 -22.89
CA HIS A 50 4.61 -2.37 -23.22
C HIS A 50 3.33 -1.56 -23.44
N PHE A 51 2.57 -1.92 -24.47
CA PHE A 51 1.36 -1.21 -24.87
C PHE A 51 0.09 -2.01 -24.64
N ASP A 52 0.21 -3.29 -24.27
CA ASP A 52 -0.90 -4.22 -24.16
C ASP A 52 -0.96 -4.98 -22.81
N SER A 53 -2.19 -5.30 -22.45
CA SER A 53 -2.56 -6.15 -21.33
C SER A 53 -2.35 -7.63 -21.69
N ARG A 54 -2.37 -8.52 -20.70
CA ARG A 54 -2.36 -9.97 -20.96
C ARG A 54 -3.59 -10.45 -21.75
N ALA A 55 -4.68 -9.70 -21.73
CA ALA A 55 -5.89 -9.97 -22.52
C ALA A 55 -5.88 -9.25 -23.89
N GLY A 56 -4.81 -8.50 -24.20
CA GLY A 56 -4.67 -7.77 -25.46
C GLY A 56 -5.29 -6.37 -25.46
N ASP A 57 -5.77 -5.89 -24.31
CA ASP A 57 -6.34 -4.54 -24.18
C ASP A 57 -5.23 -3.46 -24.20
N PRO A 58 -5.51 -2.23 -24.66
CA PRO A 58 -4.59 -1.10 -24.51
C PRO A 58 -4.18 -0.91 -23.04
N HIS A 59 -2.88 -1.00 -22.77
CA HIS A 59 -2.31 -0.86 -21.43
C HIS A 59 -0.86 -0.41 -21.53
N LEU A 60 -0.67 0.90 -21.64
CA LEU A 60 0.66 1.52 -21.59
C LEU A 60 1.29 1.30 -20.22
N ARG A 61 2.45 0.65 -20.20
CA ARG A 61 3.23 0.42 -18.98
C ARG A 61 4.69 0.16 -19.33
N MET A 62 5.57 0.42 -18.37
CA MET A 62 7.01 0.19 -18.55
C MET A 62 7.54 -0.75 -17.47
N HIS A 63 8.36 -1.72 -17.89
CA HIS A 63 9.15 -2.53 -16.97
C HIS A 63 10.53 -1.90 -16.82
N VAL A 64 10.78 -1.27 -15.67
CA VAL A 64 12.09 -0.75 -15.31
C VAL A 64 12.83 -1.81 -14.48
N VAL A 65 13.84 -2.42 -15.09
CA VAL A 65 14.69 -3.41 -14.44
C VAL A 65 15.92 -2.70 -13.87
N ILE A 66 16.01 -2.64 -12.55
CA ILE A 66 17.12 -2.00 -11.84
C ILE A 66 18.17 -3.06 -11.49
N SER A 67 19.42 -2.81 -11.87
CA SER A 67 20.55 -3.63 -11.49
C SER A 67 20.77 -3.57 -9.98
N ASN A 68 20.95 -4.73 -9.34
CA ASN A 68 21.29 -4.80 -7.93
C ASN A 68 22.80 -4.59 -7.66
N LYS A 69 23.57 -4.15 -8.66
CA LYS A 69 24.99 -3.81 -8.53
C LYS A 69 25.14 -2.30 -8.50
N ALA A 70 25.88 -1.80 -7.51
CA ALA A 70 26.20 -0.39 -7.38
C ALA A 70 27.66 -0.20 -6.98
N LYS A 71 28.20 1.00 -7.25
CA LYS A 71 29.47 1.45 -6.69
C LYS A 71 29.19 2.40 -5.53
N THR A 72 29.98 2.29 -4.46
CA THR A 72 29.84 3.15 -3.29
C THR A 72 30.53 4.49 -3.52
N THR A 73 30.08 5.55 -2.85
CA THR A 73 30.82 6.83 -2.83
C THR A 73 32.08 6.76 -1.96
N LEU A 74 32.12 5.87 -0.95
CA LEU A 74 33.27 5.71 -0.05
C LEU A 74 34.52 5.17 -0.75
N ASP A 75 34.37 4.19 -1.66
CA ASP A 75 35.50 3.53 -2.31
C ASP A 75 35.92 4.25 -3.62
N GLY A 76 35.26 5.36 -3.96
CA GLY A 76 35.42 6.09 -5.21
C GLY A 76 35.01 5.29 -6.44
N ASN A 77 35.16 5.89 -7.63
CA ASN A 77 34.69 5.30 -8.89
C ASN A 77 35.51 4.06 -9.33
N GLY A 78 36.63 3.77 -8.65
CA GLY A 78 37.48 2.59 -8.86
C GLY A 78 37.20 1.41 -7.90
N GLY A 79 36.29 1.58 -6.94
CA GLY A 79 35.92 0.54 -5.97
C GLY A 79 35.17 -0.64 -6.58
N PRO A 80 35.13 -1.80 -5.89
CA PRO A 80 34.42 -2.98 -6.36
C PRO A 80 32.92 -2.73 -6.43
N TRP A 81 32.25 -3.41 -7.35
CA TRP A 81 30.79 -3.46 -7.37
C TRP A 81 30.28 -4.23 -6.16
N VAL A 82 29.39 -3.60 -5.39
CA VAL A 82 28.75 -4.21 -4.23
C VAL A 82 27.26 -4.43 -4.48
N THR A 83 26.66 -5.29 -3.67
CA THR A 83 25.22 -5.51 -3.70
C THR A 83 24.51 -4.27 -3.16
N GLY A 84 23.75 -3.62 -4.03
CA GLY A 84 22.85 -2.54 -3.66
C GLY A 84 21.69 -3.05 -2.82
N ARG A 85 20.98 -2.13 -2.18
CA ARG A 85 19.65 -2.36 -1.64
C ARG A 85 18.85 -1.09 -1.85
N CYS A 86 17.87 -1.15 -2.75
CA CYS A 86 16.84 -0.12 -2.81
C CYS A 86 15.99 -0.22 -1.53
N LEU A 87 16.02 0.83 -0.72
CA LEU A 87 15.16 0.93 0.45
C LEU A 87 13.78 1.48 0.12
N LEU A 88 13.59 1.96 -1.12
CA LEU A 88 12.32 2.51 -1.53
C LEU A 88 11.28 1.41 -1.59
N ARG A 89 10.13 1.75 -1.06
CA ARG A 89 8.99 0.87 -1.05
C ARG A 89 8.16 1.15 -2.28
N TRP A 90 7.82 0.10 -3.03
CA TRP A 90 7.16 0.18 -4.34
C TRP A 90 5.89 1.05 -4.37
N TRP A 91 5.20 1.19 -3.24
CA TRP A 91 4.00 2.02 -3.14
C TRP A 91 4.28 3.53 -3.24
N LEU A 92 5.44 4.00 -2.78
CA LEU A 92 5.82 5.40 -2.96
C LEU A 92 6.17 5.67 -4.42
N CYS A 93 6.98 4.81 -5.05
CA CYS A 93 7.27 4.91 -6.49
C CYS A 93 6.00 4.97 -7.31
N ARG A 94 5.02 4.11 -6.98
CA ARG A 94 3.73 4.07 -7.67
C ARG A 94 2.97 5.39 -7.51
N SER A 95 2.81 5.89 -6.28
CA SER A 95 2.08 7.14 -6.05
C SER A 95 2.78 8.33 -6.70
N LEU A 96 4.12 8.40 -6.62
CA LEU A 96 4.90 9.46 -7.25
C LEU A 96 4.82 9.39 -8.79
N HIS A 97 4.95 8.19 -9.38
CA HIS A 97 4.79 7.99 -10.82
C HIS A 97 3.42 8.46 -11.30
N GLU A 98 2.35 8.07 -10.62
CA GLU A 98 0.99 8.46 -10.97
C GLU A 98 0.86 10.00 -10.94
N ALA A 99 1.35 10.64 -9.88
CA ALA A 99 1.31 12.09 -9.72
C ALA A 99 2.09 12.85 -10.79
N LEU A 100 3.30 12.38 -11.12
CA LEU A 100 4.14 12.99 -12.16
C LEU A 100 3.54 12.77 -13.54
N PHE A 101 3.01 11.57 -13.82
CA PHE A 101 2.35 11.28 -15.09
C PHE A 101 1.13 12.19 -15.31
N VAL A 102 0.30 12.34 -14.28
CA VAL A 102 -0.85 13.25 -14.29
C VAL A 102 -0.39 14.71 -14.50
N ASN A 103 0.70 15.13 -13.86
CA ASN A 103 1.26 16.48 -14.03
C ASN A 103 1.74 16.71 -15.48
N HIS A 104 2.51 15.77 -16.04
CA HIS A 104 2.98 15.85 -17.43
C HIS A 104 1.83 15.84 -18.43
N MET A 105 0.84 14.97 -18.24
CA MET A 105 -0.35 14.93 -19.08
C MET A 105 -1.12 16.26 -19.03
N THR A 106 -1.28 16.85 -17.84
CA THR A 106 -1.94 18.15 -17.67
C THR A 106 -1.15 19.26 -18.37
N ARG A 107 0.18 19.28 -18.24
CA ARG A 107 1.04 20.31 -18.85
C ARG A 107 1.11 20.20 -20.38
N MET A 108 1.20 18.97 -20.89
CA MET A 108 1.36 18.73 -22.33
C MET A 108 0.04 18.81 -23.10
N PHE A 109 -1.07 18.42 -22.47
CA PHE A 109 -2.35 18.24 -23.16
C PHE A 109 -3.51 19.04 -22.55
N GLY A 110 -3.31 19.73 -21.44
CA GLY A 110 -4.36 20.49 -20.76
C GLY A 110 -5.47 19.63 -20.14
N VAL A 111 -5.31 18.29 -20.11
CA VAL A 111 -6.38 17.38 -19.67
C VAL A 111 -6.71 17.53 -18.18
N SER A 112 -8.01 17.46 -17.88
CA SER A 112 -8.53 17.45 -16.51
C SER A 112 -8.55 16.05 -15.93
N TRP A 113 -8.72 15.95 -14.60
CA TRP A 113 -8.68 14.68 -13.88
C TRP A 113 -9.69 14.67 -12.74
N ASP A 114 -10.45 13.57 -12.65
CA ASP A 114 -11.36 13.30 -11.55
C ASP A 114 -10.90 12.12 -10.72
N ALA A 115 -11.08 12.24 -9.39
CA ALA A 115 -10.94 11.11 -8.48
C ALA A 115 -12.18 10.20 -8.58
N ARG A 116 -11.95 8.93 -8.92
CA ARG A 116 -12.95 7.87 -9.01
C ARG A 116 -12.82 6.95 -7.80
N ASP A 117 -13.90 6.78 -7.05
CA ASP A 117 -13.95 5.79 -5.97
C ASP A 117 -13.80 4.37 -6.54
N ARG A 118 -13.04 3.54 -5.84
CA ARG A 118 -12.78 2.14 -6.19
C ARG A 118 -13.20 1.17 -5.08
N GLY A 119 -13.98 1.66 -4.13
CA GLY A 119 -14.48 0.92 -2.99
C GLY A 119 -13.48 0.87 -1.84
N ARG A 120 -13.98 0.37 -0.71
CA ARG A 120 -13.37 0.46 0.64
C ARG A 120 -11.91 0.04 0.75
N TYR A 121 -11.43 -0.91 -0.06
CA TYR A 121 -10.10 -1.49 0.08
C TYR A 121 -9.08 -0.97 -0.93
N ARG A 122 -9.44 0.07 -1.69
CA ARG A 122 -8.60 0.61 -2.77
C ARG A 122 -8.50 2.12 -2.58
N ASN A 123 -7.33 2.66 -2.92
CA ASN A 123 -7.22 4.11 -3.07
C ASN A 123 -8.06 4.55 -4.29
N PRO A 124 -8.58 5.78 -4.28
CA PRO A 124 -9.19 6.38 -5.46
C PRO A 124 -8.23 6.30 -6.66
N ALA A 125 -8.78 6.10 -7.85
CA ALA A 125 -8.02 6.26 -9.09
C ALA A 125 -8.30 7.62 -9.70
N TRP A 126 -7.35 8.14 -10.47
CA TRP A 126 -7.52 9.37 -11.22
C TRP A 126 -7.77 9.04 -12.69
N ALA A 127 -8.84 9.58 -13.25
CA ALA A 127 -9.27 9.34 -14.63
C ALA A 127 -9.56 10.65 -15.35
N ILE A 128 -9.36 10.67 -16.66
CA ILE A 128 -9.74 11.80 -17.51
C ILE A 128 -11.27 11.75 -17.71
N PRO A 129 -12.03 12.77 -17.29
CA PRO A 129 -13.49 12.74 -17.30
C PRO A 129 -14.09 12.57 -18.71
N ASP A 130 -13.40 13.10 -19.72
CA ASP A 130 -13.85 13.07 -21.12
C ASP A 130 -13.67 11.70 -21.80
N VAL A 131 -13.03 10.74 -21.13
CA VAL A 131 -12.94 9.36 -21.60
C VAL A 131 -14.24 8.63 -21.23
N PRO A 132 -15.04 8.16 -22.23
CA PRO A 132 -16.32 7.51 -21.94
C PRO A 132 -16.16 6.24 -21.10
N GLU A 133 -17.03 6.04 -20.11
CA GLU A 133 -17.03 4.83 -19.27
C GLU A 133 -17.23 3.56 -20.10
N THR A 134 -18.01 3.64 -21.19
CA THR A 134 -18.22 2.51 -22.11
C THR A 134 -16.91 2.01 -22.74
N LEU A 135 -15.95 2.92 -22.97
CA LEU A 135 -14.62 2.57 -23.46
C LEU A 135 -13.80 1.87 -22.38
N VAL A 136 -13.93 2.33 -21.14
CA VAL A 136 -13.30 1.69 -19.98
C VAL A 136 -13.84 0.26 -19.84
N ASP A 137 -15.15 0.07 -19.84
CA ASP A 137 -15.74 -1.27 -19.72
C ASP A 137 -15.30 -2.23 -20.84
N GLU A 138 -15.13 -1.74 -22.07
CA GLU A 138 -14.68 -2.56 -23.20
C GLU A 138 -13.21 -3.02 -23.06
N PHE A 139 -12.33 -2.13 -22.61
CA PHE A 139 -10.88 -2.35 -22.60
C PHE A 139 -10.30 -2.70 -21.24
N PHE A 140 -11.12 -2.80 -20.19
CA PHE A 140 -10.68 -3.23 -18.86
C PHE A 140 -10.99 -4.70 -18.57
N THR A 141 -11.14 -5.52 -19.63
CA THR A 141 -11.48 -6.96 -19.56
C THR A 141 -10.70 -7.70 -18.48
N ARG A 142 -9.36 -7.55 -18.44
CA ARG A 142 -8.55 -8.23 -17.43
C ARG A 142 -8.81 -7.74 -16.00
N ALA A 143 -9.08 -6.45 -15.81
CA ALA A 143 -9.38 -5.92 -14.49
C ALA A 143 -10.72 -6.46 -13.98
N HIS A 144 -11.75 -6.49 -14.83
CA HIS A 144 -13.06 -7.06 -14.48
C HIS A 144 -12.97 -8.53 -14.09
N HIS A 145 -12.22 -9.35 -14.83
CA HIS A 145 -12.01 -10.76 -14.46
C HIS A 145 -11.35 -10.92 -13.09
N ILE A 146 -10.34 -10.09 -12.78
CA ILE A 146 -9.66 -10.12 -11.48
C ILE A 146 -10.61 -9.70 -10.37
N ASP A 147 -11.42 -8.68 -10.60
CA ASP A 147 -12.34 -8.14 -9.60
C ASP A 147 -13.45 -9.14 -9.29
N ALA A 148 -14.11 -9.70 -10.32
CA ALA A 148 -15.13 -10.74 -10.14
C ALA A 148 -14.59 -11.98 -9.41
N GLU A 149 -13.39 -12.46 -9.76
CA GLU A 149 -12.79 -13.61 -9.05
C GLU A 149 -12.34 -13.25 -7.63
N THR A 150 -11.95 -11.99 -7.38
CA THR A 150 -11.62 -11.54 -6.02
C THR A 150 -12.87 -11.53 -5.15
N ASP A 151 -14.00 -11.03 -5.68
CA ASP A 151 -15.26 -10.97 -4.95
C ASP A 151 -15.78 -12.38 -4.65
N ARG A 152 -15.73 -13.30 -5.64
CA ARG A 152 -16.07 -14.72 -5.43
C ARG A 152 -15.22 -15.36 -4.32
N LEU A 153 -13.91 -15.10 -4.30
CA LEU A 153 -13.00 -15.63 -3.28
C LEU A 153 -13.25 -15.01 -1.89
N ILE A 154 -13.68 -13.74 -1.83
CA ILE A 154 -14.08 -13.09 -0.58
C ILE A 154 -15.36 -13.71 -0.05
N GLU A 155 -16.38 -13.88 -0.90
CA GLU A 155 -17.65 -14.51 -0.53
C GLU A 155 -17.45 -15.94 -0.01
N GLU A 156 -16.65 -16.74 -0.71
CA GLU A 156 -16.27 -18.10 -0.29
C GLU A 156 -15.56 -18.08 1.07
N CYS A 157 -14.61 -17.15 1.28
CA CYS A 157 -13.88 -17.05 2.53
C CYS A 157 -14.79 -16.60 3.70
N VAL A 158 -15.69 -15.65 3.47
CA VAL A 158 -16.65 -15.16 4.46
C VAL A 158 -17.68 -16.24 4.81
N ALA A 159 -18.17 -16.99 3.83
CA ALA A 159 -19.13 -18.08 4.03
C ALA A 159 -18.53 -19.21 4.90
N VAL A 160 -17.24 -19.50 4.72
CA VAL A 160 -16.53 -20.53 5.49
C VAL A 160 -16.15 -20.05 6.90
N HIS A 161 -15.59 -18.84 7.03
CA HIS A 161 -14.97 -18.41 8.29
C HIS A 161 -15.90 -17.56 9.18
N GLY A 162 -17.06 -17.12 8.67
CA GLY A 162 -18.05 -16.33 9.42
C GLY A 162 -17.55 -15.00 9.96
N ARG A 163 -16.46 -14.44 9.42
CA ARG A 163 -15.80 -13.23 9.94
C ARG A 163 -15.50 -12.21 8.85
N TRP A 164 -15.37 -10.97 9.29
CA TRP A 164 -14.88 -9.87 8.46
C TRP A 164 -13.40 -10.09 8.10
N LEU A 165 -13.04 -9.93 6.82
CA LEU A 165 -11.69 -10.21 6.34
C LEU A 165 -10.75 -9.03 6.58
N SER A 166 -9.54 -9.32 7.03
CA SER A 166 -8.49 -8.29 7.15
C SER A 166 -8.08 -7.78 5.76
N PRO A 167 -7.63 -6.51 5.63
CA PRO A 167 -7.09 -5.99 4.37
C PRO A 167 -5.94 -6.84 3.79
N VAL A 168 -5.12 -7.45 4.64
CA VAL A 168 -4.04 -8.35 4.23
C VAL A 168 -4.59 -9.63 3.60
N THR A 169 -5.65 -10.20 4.18
CA THR A 169 -6.33 -11.37 3.61
C THR A 169 -6.92 -11.03 2.25
N ILE A 170 -7.61 -9.89 2.13
CA ILE A 170 -8.19 -9.42 0.86
C ILE A 170 -7.10 -9.23 -0.21
N MET A 171 -5.95 -8.65 0.15
CA MET A 171 -4.81 -8.51 -0.77
C MET A 171 -4.30 -9.88 -1.26
N LYS A 172 -4.21 -10.88 -0.36
CA LYS A 172 -3.82 -12.25 -0.74
C LYS A 172 -4.83 -12.91 -1.67
N LEU A 173 -6.13 -12.75 -1.40
CA LEU A 173 -7.19 -13.27 -2.26
C LEU A 173 -7.13 -12.62 -3.65
N ARG A 174 -6.89 -11.30 -3.72
CA ARG A 174 -6.69 -10.61 -4.99
C ARG A 174 -5.44 -11.09 -5.75
N ALA A 175 -4.35 -11.35 -5.04
CA ALA A 175 -3.14 -11.91 -5.66
C ALA A 175 -3.42 -13.31 -6.25
N LYS A 176 -4.20 -14.14 -5.54
CA LYS A 176 -4.69 -15.43 -6.03
C LYS A 176 -5.56 -15.26 -7.28
N ALA A 177 -6.56 -14.37 -7.24
CA ALA A 177 -7.43 -14.05 -8.38
C ALA A 177 -6.64 -13.56 -9.61
N THR A 178 -5.60 -12.75 -9.38
CA THR A 178 -4.72 -12.24 -10.45
C THR A 178 -4.01 -13.38 -11.18
N LEU A 179 -3.57 -14.40 -10.46
CA LEU A 179 -2.89 -15.55 -11.04
C LEU A 179 -3.87 -16.55 -11.68
N SER A 180 -5.00 -16.85 -11.03
CA SER A 180 -5.97 -17.83 -11.53
C SER A 180 -6.68 -17.37 -12.81
N THR A 181 -6.97 -16.07 -12.95
CA THR A 181 -7.64 -15.50 -14.12
C THR A 181 -6.68 -15.19 -15.28
N ARG A 182 -5.40 -15.55 -15.17
CA ARG A 182 -4.37 -15.14 -16.13
C ARG A 182 -4.54 -15.88 -17.47
N PRO A 183 -4.87 -15.19 -18.57
CA PRO A 183 -4.96 -15.84 -19.86
C PRO A 183 -3.56 -16.23 -20.39
N THR A 184 -3.54 -17.27 -21.21
CA THR A 184 -2.33 -17.67 -21.95
C THR A 184 -1.90 -16.54 -22.89
N ARG A 185 -0.61 -16.19 -22.88
CA ARG A 185 -0.10 -15.11 -23.73
C ARG A 185 -0.05 -15.58 -25.18
N LYS A 186 -0.80 -14.91 -26.06
CA LYS A 186 -0.62 -15.01 -27.51
C LYS A 186 0.38 -13.92 -27.93
N SER A 187 1.41 -14.27 -28.67
CA SER A 187 2.41 -13.30 -29.16
C SER A 187 1.93 -12.69 -30.47
N THR A 188 1.20 -11.58 -30.38
CA THR A 188 0.79 -10.76 -31.52
C THR A 188 1.33 -9.35 -31.32
N SER A 189 1.80 -8.72 -32.40
CA SER A 189 2.24 -7.32 -32.34
C SER A 189 1.06 -6.41 -32.02
N TRP A 190 1.28 -5.41 -31.15
CA TRP A 190 0.27 -4.41 -30.79
C TRP A 190 -0.24 -3.65 -32.02
N GLN A 191 0.68 -3.22 -32.91
CA GLN A 191 0.36 -2.44 -34.11
C GLN A 191 -0.60 -3.18 -35.05
N THR A 192 -0.56 -4.52 -35.05
CA THR A 192 -1.42 -5.36 -35.87
C THR A 192 -2.58 -5.97 -35.08
N SER A 193 -2.77 -5.57 -33.82
CA SER A 193 -3.79 -6.15 -32.93
C SER A 193 -5.18 -5.62 -33.30
N PRO A 194 -6.17 -6.49 -33.54
CA PRO A 194 -7.56 -6.06 -33.73
C PRO A 194 -8.11 -5.23 -32.56
N ARG A 195 -7.57 -5.46 -31.34
CA ARG A 195 -7.93 -4.69 -30.14
C ARG A 195 -7.46 -3.22 -30.22
N ASN A 196 -6.34 -2.94 -30.88
CA ASN A 196 -5.89 -1.57 -31.08
C ASN A 196 -6.85 -0.81 -32.01
N GLY A 197 -7.16 -1.40 -33.18
CA GLY A 197 -8.11 -0.80 -34.12
C GLY A 197 -9.54 -0.68 -33.56
N GLY A 198 -9.94 -1.59 -32.66
CA GLY A 198 -11.20 -1.49 -31.93
C GLY A 198 -11.22 -0.32 -30.95
N ALA A 199 -10.13 -0.08 -30.21
CA ALA A 199 -10.03 1.03 -29.27
C ALA A 199 -10.10 2.39 -29.97
N GLU A 200 -9.45 2.50 -31.13
CA GLU A 200 -9.54 3.69 -31.97
C GLU A 200 -10.99 3.96 -32.40
N GLN A 201 -11.70 2.95 -32.90
CA GLN A 201 -13.10 3.09 -33.35
C GLN A 201 -14.09 3.34 -32.19
N ALA A 202 -13.90 2.70 -31.04
CA ALA A 202 -14.78 2.85 -29.89
C ALA A 202 -14.62 4.21 -29.21
N ALA A 203 -13.38 4.73 -29.11
CA ALA A 203 -13.11 6.02 -28.50
C ALA A 203 -13.82 7.17 -29.23
N SER A 204 -14.08 7.00 -30.52
CA SER A 204 -14.64 8.06 -31.32
C SER A 204 -16.18 8.12 -31.33
N SER A 205 -16.90 7.14 -30.76
CA SER A 205 -18.37 7.07 -30.79
C SER A 205 -18.98 7.35 -32.19
N GLY A 206 -18.27 6.95 -33.26
CA GLY A 206 -18.64 7.23 -34.66
C GLY A 206 -18.06 8.51 -35.29
N SER A 207 -17.28 9.30 -34.55
CA SER A 207 -16.50 10.45 -35.04
C SER A 207 -15.06 10.04 -35.44
N ASP A 208 -14.23 10.98 -35.87
CA ASP A 208 -12.78 10.75 -36.06
C ASP A 208 -12.06 10.74 -34.70
N PRO A 209 -11.30 9.69 -34.32
CA PRO A 209 -10.56 9.63 -33.06
C PRO A 209 -9.61 10.83 -32.86
N THR A 210 -9.06 11.36 -33.96
CA THR A 210 -8.19 12.54 -33.92
C THR A 210 -8.97 13.78 -33.53
N ALA A 211 -10.14 14.00 -34.13
CA ALA A 211 -11.02 15.11 -33.80
C ALA A 211 -11.49 15.06 -32.33
N TRP A 212 -11.85 13.87 -31.82
CA TRP A 212 -12.18 13.70 -30.42
C TRP A 212 -10.98 14.04 -29.52
N ALA A 213 -9.80 13.47 -29.77
CA ALA A 213 -8.60 13.77 -29.00
C ALA A 213 -8.27 15.27 -29.01
N MET A 214 -8.38 15.94 -30.17
CA MET A 214 -8.18 17.38 -30.27
C MET A 214 -9.15 18.16 -29.38
N SER A 215 -10.44 17.79 -29.39
CA SER A 215 -11.46 18.44 -28.54
C SER A 215 -11.18 18.26 -27.04
N VAL A 216 -10.70 17.07 -26.63
CA VAL A 216 -10.33 16.79 -25.23
C VAL A 216 -9.06 17.52 -24.80
N THR A 217 -8.21 17.92 -25.73
CA THR A 217 -6.98 18.68 -25.44
C THR A 217 -7.11 20.19 -25.65
N ASP A 218 -8.22 20.66 -26.22
CA ASP A 218 -8.50 22.09 -26.42
C ASP A 218 -9.04 22.71 -25.12
N ASN A 219 -8.21 22.66 -24.09
CA ASN A 219 -8.53 23.19 -22.77
C ASN A 219 -7.80 24.52 -22.51
N PRO A 220 -8.35 25.36 -21.61
CA PRO A 220 -7.62 26.50 -21.08
C PRO A 220 -6.28 26.06 -20.48
N THR A 221 -5.30 26.97 -20.50
CA THR A 221 -4.00 26.71 -19.86
C THR A 221 -4.21 26.32 -18.39
N PRO A 222 -3.64 25.17 -17.95
CA PRO A 222 -3.83 24.72 -16.58
C PRO A 222 -3.15 25.67 -15.59
N MET A 223 -3.78 25.89 -14.44
CA MET A 223 -3.14 26.59 -13.32
C MET A 223 -2.11 25.66 -12.69
N LEU A 224 -0.84 26.09 -12.70
CA LEU A 224 0.29 25.35 -12.13
C LEU A 224 0.82 26.11 -10.93
N LEU A 225 1.09 25.37 -9.85
CA LEU A 225 1.64 25.86 -8.59
C LEU A 225 3.16 25.79 -8.60
N GLN A 226 3.80 26.76 -7.99
CA GLN A 226 5.17 26.68 -7.47
C GLN A 226 5.12 26.27 -6.00
N ALA A 227 6.24 25.82 -5.44
CA ALA A 227 6.28 25.48 -4.02
C ALA A 227 5.90 26.67 -3.12
N ASP A 228 6.33 27.88 -3.48
CA ASP A 228 6.07 29.12 -2.73
C ASP A 228 4.60 29.57 -2.77
N ASP A 229 3.79 29.02 -3.69
CA ASP A 229 2.36 29.31 -3.76
C ASP A 229 1.56 28.60 -2.66
N ILE A 230 2.17 27.64 -1.94
CA ILE A 230 1.49 26.85 -0.90
C ILE A 230 1.86 27.37 0.49
N PRO A 231 0.92 28.00 1.21
CA PRO A 231 1.17 28.52 2.56
C PRO A 231 1.59 27.43 3.56
N LEU A 232 2.45 27.77 4.53
CA LEU A 232 2.97 26.82 5.52
C LEU A 232 1.91 26.27 6.48
N ASP A 233 0.83 27.02 6.73
CA ASP A 233 -0.33 26.53 7.48
C ASP A 233 -1.08 25.43 6.72
N VAL A 234 -1.27 25.59 5.41
CA VAL A 234 -1.82 24.53 4.54
C VAL A 234 -0.93 23.28 4.56
N ILE A 235 0.40 23.45 4.51
CA ILE A 235 1.34 22.32 4.69
C ILE A 235 1.14 21.63 6.04
N GLY A 236 0.96 22.41 7.11
CA GLY A 236 0.71 21.91 8.45
C GLY A 236 -0.63 21.16 8.59
N GLU A 237 -1.66 21.61 7.89
CA GLU A 237 -2.99 20.96 7.82
C GLU A 237 -2.94 19.64 7.04
N VAL A 238 -2.31 19.64 5.86
CA VAL A 238 -2.14 18.41 5.07
C VAL A 238 -1.25 17.42 5.84
N GLY A 239 -0.20 17.88 6.51
CA GLY A 239 0.66 17.04 7.35
C GLY A 239 -0.11 16.34 8.49
N GLU A 240 -1.06 17.03 9.11
CA GLU A 240 -1.97 16.44 10.10
C GLU A 240 -2.85 15.36 9.48
N SER A 241 -3.53 15.69 8.38
CA SER A 241 -4.39 14.78 7.63
C SER A 241 -3.64 13.52 7.21
N VAL A 242 -2.40 13.66 6.73
CA VAL A 242 -1.52 12.55 6.34
C VAL A 242 -1.18 11.67 7.53
N MET A 243 -0.79 12.25 8.68
CA MET A 243 -0.48 11.48 9.89
C MET A 243 -1.70 10.67 10.37
N VAL A 244 -2.88 11.30 10.40
CA VAL A 244 -4.14 10.65 10.79
C VAL A 244 -4.46 9.50 9.84
N ALA A 245 -4.48 9.75 8.53
CA ALA A 245 -4.81 8.75 7.52
C ALA A 245 -3.84 7.56 7.50
N VAL A 246 -2.55 7.78 7.77
CA VAL A 246 -1.57 6.70 7.92
C VAL A 246 -1.80 5.93 9.22
N GLY A 247 -2.10 6.61 10.33
CA GLY A 247 -2.36 6.00 11.63
C GLY A 247 -3.64 5.15 11.69
N GLU A 248 -4.64 5.46 10.86
CA GLU A 248 -5.82 4.61 10.70
C GLU A 248 -5.50 3.27 10.01
N LYS A 249 -4.51 3.28 9.11
CA LYS A 249 -4.15 2.13 8.27
C LYS A 249 -3.06 1.27 8.91
N LEU A 250 -2.18 1.88 9.71
CA LEU A 250 -0.95 1.26 10.22
C LEU A 250 -0.73 1.60 11.69
N SER A 251 -0.31 0.62 12.48
CA SER A 251 0.10 0.85 13.88
C SER A 251 1.44 1.56 14.00
N THR A 252 2.33 1.35 13.02
CA THR A 252 3.61 2.01 12.92
C THR A 252 3.94 2.38 11.47
N TRP A 253 4.66 3.48 11.29
CA TRP A 253 5.03 3.99 9.97
C TRP A 253 6.43 4.60 9.94
N ARG A 254 6.87 4.95 8.72
CA ARG A 254 8.13 5.66 8.42
C ARG A 254 7.83 6.80 7.46
N ARG A 255 8.81 7.69 7.21
CA ARG A 255 8.67 8.81 6.25
C ARG A 255 8.08 8.40 4.91
N TRP A 256 8.51 7.27 4.36
CA TRP A 256 8.01 6.78 3.06
C TRP A 256 6.50 6.47 3.03
N ASN A 257 5.89 6.15 4.17
CA ASN A 257 4.43 6.00 4.23
C ASN A 257 3.74 7.37 4.21
N LEU A 258 4.32 8.35 4.92
CA LEU A 258 3.83 9.72 4.97
C LEU A 258 3.92 10.37 3.59
N ALA A 259 5.10 10.33 2.95
CA ALA A 259 5.30 10.88 1.59
C ALA A 259 4.37 10.21 0.55
N ALA A 260 4.14 8.90 0.66
CA ALA A 260 3.23 8.21 -0.26
C ALA A 260 1.76 8.60 -0.04
N GLU A 261 1.35 8.82 1.20
CA GLU A 261 -0.01 9.28 1.51
C GLU A 261 -0.19 10.75 1.14
N ASP A 262 0.77 11.61 1.44
CA ASP A 262 0.81 12.99 0.99
C ASP A 262 0.68 13.08 -0.53
N THR A 263 1.51 12.34 -1.28
CA THR A 263 1.42 12.30 -2.76
C THR A 263 0.01 11.95 -3.25
N ARG A 264 -0.73 11.11 -2.51
CA ARG A 264 -2.13 10.77 -2.83
C ARG A 264 -3.11 11.88 -2.46
N GLN A 265 -2.92 12.56 -1.33
CA GLN A 265 -3.79 13.66 -0.90
C GLN A 265 -3.58 14.91 -1.76
N THR A 266 -2.35 15.21 -2.15
CA THR A 266 -1.96 16.32 -3.04
C THR A 266 -2.00 15.93 -4.52
N MET A 267 -2.60 14.80 -4.86
CA MET A 267 -2.69 14.29 -6.23
C MET A 267 -3.46 15.23 -7.17
N GLY A 268 -4.36 16.05 -6.63
CA GLY A 268 -5.08 17.11 -7.37
C GLY A 268 -4.24 18.36 -7.65
N TRP A 269 -3.09 18.52 -7.00
CA TRP A 269 -2.22 19.69 -7.19
C TRP A 269 -1.35 19.50 -8.43
N ARG A 270 -1.21 20.56 -9.23
CA ARG A 270 -0.42 20.59 -10.46
C ARG A 270 0.72 21.56 -10.26
N PHE A 271 1.93 21.15 -10.61
CA PHE A 271 3.15 21.90 -10.34
C PHE A 271 3.86 22.32 -11.62
N VAL A 272 4.53 23.48 -11.56
CA VAL A 272 5.37 23.99 -12.64
C VAL A 272 6.56 23.06 -12.87
N THR A 273 7.18 22.57 -11.80
CA THR A 273 8.34 21.67 -11.87
C THR A 273 8.15 20.44 -10.99
N ILE A 274 8.98 19.42 -11.21
CA ILE A 274 9.02 18.27 -10.29
C ILE A 274 9.64 18.69 -8.96
N GLU A 275 10.61 19.59 -8.98
CA GLU A 275 11.28 20.11 -7.79
C GLU A 275 10.28 20.79 -6.86
N ASP A 276 9.32 21.55 -7.40
CA ASP A 276 8.22 22.13 -6.61
C ASP A 276 7.40 21.04 -5.93
N ARG A 277 7.02 20.00 -6.67
CA ARG A 277 6.26 18.87 -6.12
C ARG A 277 7.04 18.13 -5.03
N GLU A 278 8.32 17.83 -5.28
CA GLU A 278 9.18 17.13 -4.32
C GLU A 278 9.41 17.96 -3.06
N ALA A 279 9.55 19.28 -3.20
CA ALA A 279 9.66 20.20 -2.07
C ALA A 279 8.40 20.16 -1.20
N ILE A 280 7.22 20.26 -1.80
CA ILE A 280 5.94 20.16 -1.08
C ILE A 280 5.79 18.80 -0.41
N VAL A 281 6.11 17.70 -1.11
CA VAL A 281 6.04 16.36 -0.53
C VAL A 281 6.98 16.21 0.66
N GLY A 282 8.18 16.80 0.58
CA GLY A 282 9.13 16.86 1.68
C GLY A 282 8.60 17.64 2.88
N LEU A 283 8.08 18.84 2.64
CA LEU A 283 7.54 19.73 3.68
C LEU A 283 6.33 19.12 4.40
N VAL A 284 5.40 18.53 3.66
CA VAL A 284 4.24 17.83 4.25
C VAL A 284 4.69 16.61 5.04
N ALA A 285 5.64 15.82 4.52
CA ALA A 285 6.18 14.68 5.25
C ALA A 285 6.87 15.11 6.56
N ASP A 286 7.62 16.22 6.55
CA ASP A 286 8.24 16.79 7.76
C ASP A 286 7.18 17.27 8.77
N ALA A 287 6.14 17.97 8.33
CA ALA A 287 5.03 18.38 9.18
C ALA A 287 4.30 17.18 9.81
N ALA A 288 4.07 16.12 9.03
CA ALA A 288 3.47 14.88 9.51
C ALA A 288 4.39 14.12 10.50
N GLU A 289 5.70 14.11 10.27
CA GLU A 289 6.69 13.55 11.20
C GLU A 289 6.69 14.28 12.54
N GLN A 290 6.63 15.62 12.53
CA GLN A 290 6.60 16.44 13.75
C GLN A 290 5.35 16.18 14.62
N ARG A 291 4.23 15.81 13.99
CA ARG A 291 2.98 15.41 14.68
C ARG A 291 2.95 13.93 15.07
N SER A 292 3.90 13.14 14.57
CA SER A 292 3.99 11.71 14.87
C SER A 292 4.78 11.46 16.17
N LEU A 293 4.42 10.41 16.88
CA LEU A 293 5.21 9.93 18.02
C LEU A 293 6.37 9.07 17.53
N ARG A 294 7.59 9.54 17.72
CA ARG A 294 8.81 8.82 17.35
C ARG A 294 9.09 7.66 18.33
N LEU A 295 9.08 6.43 17.82
CA LEU A 295 9.41 5.22 18.60
C LEU A 295 10.90 4.86 18.55
N THR A 296 11.57 5.18 17.44
CA THR A 296 13.01 4.94 17.30
C THR A 296 13.79 6.03 18.02
N PRO A 297 14.64 5.72 19.02
CA PRO A 297 15.41 6.73 19.73
C PRO A 297 16.23 7.63 18.79
N PRO A 298 16.45 8.90 19.15
CA PRO A 298 17.38 9.75 18.42
C PRO A 298 18.78 9.16 18.43
N GLU A 299 19.64 9.70 17.58
CA GLU A 299 21.04 9.32 17.59
C GLU A 299 21.74 10.06 18.74
N LEU A 300 22.31 9.29 19.68
CA LEU A 300 22.88 9.83 20.92
C LEU A 300 24.39 10.07 20.83
N VAL A 301 25.01 9.71 19.70
CA VAL A 301 26.45 9.75 19.50
C VAL A 301 26.75 10.54 18.23
N SER A 302 27.75 11.40 18.29
CA SER A 302 28.28 12.09 17.10
C SER A 302 29.24 11.19 16.35
N PHE A 303 29.06 11.03 15.04
CA PHE A 303 29.96 10.25 14.19
C PHE A 303 31.02 11.14 13.55
N PRO A 304 32.24 10.62 13.29
CA PRO A 304 33.19 11.27 12.39
C PRO A 304 32.57 11.61 11.03
N VAL A 305 33.02 12.70 10.39
CA VAL A 305 32.49 13.19 9.10
C VAL A 305 32.48 12.11 8.02
N VAL A 306 33.49 11.23 8.01
CA VAL A 306 33.59 10.10 7.05
C VAL A 306 32.43 9.10 7.16
N PHE A 307 31.71 9.07 8.30
CA PHE A 307 30.56 8.20 8.54
C PHE A 307 29.23 8.97 8.54
N ARG A 308 29.24 10.22 8.06
CA ARG A 308 28.04 11.01 7.81
C ARG A 308 27.75 11.03 6.32
N ARG A 309 26.48 11.02 5.98
CA ARG A 309 26.00 11.30 4.62
C ARG A 309 25.97 12.81 4.38
N GLY A 310 25.66 13.22 3.15
CA GLY A 310 25.51 14.63 2.79
C GLY A 310 24.40 15.37 3.56
N ASP A 311 23.43 14.65 4.12
CA ASP A 311 22.37 15.19 4.98
C ASP A 311 22.73 15.15 6.48
N GLU A 312 24.01 14.97 6.81
CA GLU A 312 24.56 14.78 8.17
C GLU A 312 24.10 13.50 8.89
N SER A 313 23.25 12.68 8.28
CA SER A 313 22.77 11.43 8.89
C SER A 313 23.86 10.36 8.92
N SER A 314 23.84 9.52 9.96
CA SER A 314 24.82 8.44 10.14
C SER A 314 24.63 7.30 9.15
N VAL A 315 25.73 6.85 8.53
CA VAL A 315 25.74 5.68 7.64
C VAL A 315 25.29 4.39 8.35
N PHE A 316 25.34 4.34 9.68
CA PHE A 316 24.98 3.16 10.48
C PHE A 316 23.46 3.00 10.69
N ARG A 317 22.67 4.00 10.30
CA ARG A 317 21.22 3.89 10.25
C ARG A 317 20.75 3.95 8.81
N PRO A 318 19.84 3.05 8.38
CA PRO A 318 19.31 3.16 7.03
C PRO A 318 18.55 4.48 6.83
N LYS A 319 18.59 5.07 5.62
CA LYS A 319 17.84 6.30 5.30
C LYS A 319 16.35 6.12 5.63
N HIS A 320 15.78 7.13 6.29
CA HIS A 320 14.37 7.17 6.69
C HIS A 320 13.89 5.90 7.45
N SER A 321 14.78 5.32 8.26
CA SER A 321 14.48 4.12 9.06
C SER A 321 13.70 4.39 10.34
N THR A 322 13.59 5.66 10.75
CA THR A 322 12.84 6.09 11.95
C THR A 322 11.42 5.56 11.90
N VAL A 323 11.06 4.82 12.94
CA VAL A 323 9.72 4.28 13.16
C VAL A 323 8.92 5.24 14.03
N PHE A 324 7.70 5.50 13.60
CA PHE A 324 6.73 6.39 14.23
C PHE A 324 5.42 5.65 14.53
N SER A 325 4.62 6.21 15.44
CA SER A 325 3.23 5.85 15.74
C SER A 325 2.47 7.14 16.15
N SER A 326 1.28 7.02 16.75
CA SER A 326 0.53 8.16 17.28
C SER A 326 0.17 7.96 18.75
N HIS A 327 0.02 9.08 19.47
CA HIS A 327 -0.47 9.07 20.84
C HIS A 327 -1.86 8.42 20.94
N GLN A 328 -2.75 8.71 19.98
CA GLN A 328 -4.10 8.15 19.96
C GLN A 328 -4.08 6.61 19.90
N LEU A 329 -3.16 6.03 19.11
CA LEU A 329 -3.03 4.59 18.99
C LEU A 329 -2.50 3.96 20.27
N LEU A 330 -1.44 4.50 20.86
CA LEU A 330 -0.91 3.99 22.13
C LEU A 330 -1.93 4.13 23.27
N GLN A 331 -2.70 5.22 23.31
CA GLN A 331 -3.80 5.38 24.27
C GLN A 331 -4.93 4.36 24.04
N ALA A 332 -5.20 3.97 22.78
CA ALA A 332 -6.13 2.89 22.50
C ALA A 332 -5.59 1.54 22.99
N GLU A 333 -4.31 1.25 22.77
CA GLU A 333 -3.64 0.05 23.28
C GLU A 333 -3.65 0.00 24.81
N ASP A 334 -3.32 1.09 25.48
CA ASP A 334 -3.36 1.18 26.95
C ASP A 334 -4.75 0.88 27.50
N ARG A 335 -5.81 1.39 26.85
CA ARG A 335 -7.20 1.08 27.23
C ARG A 335 -7.52 -0.41 27.04
N LEU A 336 -7.05 -1.03 25.96
CA LEU A 336 -7.21 -2.47 25.73
C LEU A 336 -6.43 -3.31 26.75
N LEU A 337 -5.21 -2.92 27.09
CA LEU A 337 -4.39 -3.56 28.13
C LEU A 337 -4.99 -3.40 29.53
N THR A 338 -5.58 -2.24 29.83
CA THR A 338 -6.27 -2.02 31.10
C THR A 338 -7.50 -2.94 31.19
N ARG A 339 -8.32 -2.98 30.13
CA ARG A 339 -9.52 -3.85 30.10
C ARG A 339 -9.19 -5.33 30.10
N SER A 340 -8.09 -5.76 29.47
CA SER A 340 -7.71 -7.18 29.45
C SER A 340 -7.26 -7.71 30.82
N ARG A 341 -6.88 -6.81 31.74
CA ARG A 341 -6.53 -7.12 33.12
C ARG A 341 -7.70 -6.99 34.09
N ASP A 342 -8.84 -6.48 33.63
CA ASP A 342 -10.04 -6.36 34.44
C ASP A 342 -10.66 -7.76 34.67
N LEU A 343 -10.95 -8.06 35.95
CA LEU A 343 -11.55 -9.32 36.41
C LEU A 343 -12.94 -9.09 37.01
N ALA A 344 -13.51 -7.90 36.85
CA ALA A 344 -14.81 -7.53 37.43
C ALA A 344 -16.02 -7.89 36.56
N ASP A 345 -15.83 -8.58 35.43
CA ASP A 345 -16.91 -9.00 34.55
C ASP A 345 -17.70 -10.18 35.18
N PRO A 346 -18.99 -10.40 34.82
CA PRO A 346 -19.79 -11.47 35.40
C PRO A 346 -19.15 -12.84 35.28
N THR A 347 -19.13 -13.57 36.39
CA THR A 347 -18.71 -14.97 36.44
C THR A 347 -19.93 -15.88 36.45
N VAL A 348 -19.75 -17.10 35.92
CA VAL A 348 -20.73 -18.17 36.07
C VAL A 348 -20.35 -18.98 37.32
N PRO A 349 -21.29 -19.26 38.24
CA PRO A 349 -21.02 -20.11 39.39
C PRO A 349 -20.48 -21.48 38.95
N VAL A 350 -19.47 -21.99 39.68
CA VAL A 350 -18.81 -23.28 39.36
C VAL A 350 -19.83 -24.41 39.21
N GLY A 351 -20.84 -24.49 40.10
CA GLY A 351 -21.87 -25.52 40.04
C GLY A 351 -22.72 -25.48 38.76
N THR A 352 -22.91 -24.31 38.15
CA THR A 352 -23.58 -24.18 36.85
C THR A 352 -22.70 -24.70 35.73
N VAL A 353 -21.39 -24.44 35.78
CA VAL A 353 -20.42 -24.93 34.79
C VAL A 353 -20.30 -26.46 34.87
N GLU A 354 -20.23 -27.02 36.08
CA GLU A 354 -20.20 -28.47 36.31
C GLU A 354 -21.46 -29.17 35.80
N ALA A 355 -22.63 -28.55 36.01
CA ALA A 355 -23.89 -29.07 35.47
C ALA A 355 -23.89 -29.09 33.94
N VAL A 356 -23.39 -28.03 33.29
CA VAL A 356 -23.28 -27.95 31.82
C VAL A 356 -22.27 -28.98 31.29
N ASN A 357 -21.11 -29.15 31.93
CA ASN A 357 -20.11 -30.15 31.53
C ASN A 357 -20.64 -31.59 31.65
N SER A 358 -21.64 -31.81 32.51
CA SER A 358 -22.24 -33.13 32.75
C SER A 358 -23.43 -33.42 31.82
N MET A 359 -23.86 -32.45 30.99
CA MET A 359 -24.98 -32.61 30.07
C MET A 359 -24.50 -32.81 28.63
N PRO A 360 -25.05 -33.78 27.88
CA PRO A 360 -24.77 -33.92 26.47
C PRO A 360 -25.41 -32.78 25.66
N ASP A 361 -24.79 -32.42 24.54
CA ASP A 361 -25.37 -31.46 23.61
C ASP A 361 -26.61 -32.03 22.89
N GLY A 362 -27.29 -31.21 22.07
CA GLY A 362 -28.46 -31.64 21.30
C GLY A 362 -28.22 -32.81 20.33
N GLY A 363 -26.96 -33.20 20.12
CA GLY A 363 -26.54 -34.38 19.35
C GLY A 363 -25.99 -35.53 20.20
N GLY A 364 -26.11 -35.48 21.53
CA GLY A 364 -25.67 -36.54 22.44
C GLY A 364 -24.17 -36.54 22.78
N ARG A 365 -23.43 -35.47 22.42
CA ARG A 365 -21.97 -35.40 22.59
C ARG A 365 -21.60 -34.70 23.90
N MET A 366 -20.53 -35.18 24.53
CA MET A 366 -19.96 -34.60 25.75
C MET A 366 -18.72 -33.75 25.42
N PHE A 367 -18.42 -32.76 26.26
CA PHE A 367 -17.13 -32.08 26.22
C PHE A 367 -16.00 -33.06 26.59
N CYS A 368 -14.87 -32.96 25.89
CA CYS A 368 -13.65 -33.62 26.36
C CYS A 368 -13.04 -32.86 27.56
N GLU A 369 -12.10 -33.50 28.25
CA GLU A 369 -11.45 -32.94 29.45
C GLU A 369 -10.86 -31.54 29.20
N ASP A 370 -10.10 -31.36 28.13
CA ASP A 370 -9.50 -30.08 27.76
C ASP A 370 -10.56 -28.99 27.48
N GLN A 371 -11.71 -29.37 26.92
CA GLN A 371 -12.82 -28.44 26.64
C GLN A 371 -13.54 -28.03 27.92
N ALA A 372 -13.80 -28.98 28.81
CA ALA A 372 -14.42 -28.74 30.11
C ALA A 372 -13.52 -27.86 31.00
N GLU A 373 -12.21 -28.11 30.98
CA GLU A 373 -11.23 -27.28 31.68
C GLU A 373 -11.17 -25.86 31.10
N ALA A 374 -11.11 -25.72 29.77
CA ALA A 374 -11.11 -24.42 29.11
C ALA A 374 -12.39 -23.62 29.42
N LEU A 375 -13.56 -24.26 29.33
CA LEU A 375 -14.84 -23.64 29.66
C LEU A 375 -14.86 -23.15 31.11
N THR A 376 -14.41 -23.99 32.05
CA THR A 376 -14.34 -23.64 33.47
C THR A 376 -13.42 -22.45 33.69
N ARG A 377 -12.18 -22.50 33.16
CA ARG A 377 -11.21 -21.41 33.29
C ARG A 377 -11.75 -20.09 32.74
N ILE A 378 -12.51 -20.11 31.65
CA ILE A 378 -13.06 -18.89 31.07
C ILE A 378 -14.27 -18.39 31.88
N ALA A 379 -15.25 -19.27 32.13
CA ALA A 379 -16.53 -18.91 32.75
C ALA A 379 -16.40 -18.37 34.18
N VAL A 380 -15.36 -18.78 34.91
CA VAL A 380 -15.10 -18.32 36.28
C VAL A 380 -14.06 -17.19 36.36
N SER A 381 -13.44 -16.81 35.24
CA SER A 381 -12.28 -15.89 35.27
C SER A 381 -12.60 -14.44 35.62
N GLY A 382 -13.86 -14.01 35.43
CA GLY A 382 -14.26 -12.61 35.55
C GLY A 382 -13.68 -11.71 34.45
N ARG A 383 -13.05 -12.30 33.42
CA ARG A 383 -12.46 -11.57 32.30
C ARG A 383 -13.48 -11.35 31.20
N VAL A 384 -13.42 -10.18 30.57
CA VAL A 384 -14.14 -9.90 29.33
C VAL A 384 -13.66 -10.83 28.22
N GLY A 385 -14.55 -11.72 27.76
CA GLY A 385 -14.29 -12.68 26.70
C GLY A 385 -15.01 -12.33 25.40
N CYS A 386 -14.29 -12.31 24.27
CA CYS A 386 -14.89 -12.32 22.94
C CYS A 386 -14.81 -13.74 22.37
N PHE A 387 -15.91 -14.48 22.40
CA PHE A 387 -15.95 -15.84 21.86
C PHE A 387 -16.16 -15.83 20.34
N GLY A 388 -15.27 -16.50 19.61
CA GLY A 388 -15.52 -16.85 18.21
C GLY A 388 -16.43 -18.07 18.12
N GLY A 389 -17.40 -18.05 17.20
CA GLY A 389 -18.38 -19.13 17.05
C GLY A 389 -17.78 -20.51 16.73
N ALA A 390 -18.61 -21.54 16.94
CA ALA A 390 -18.36 -22.98 16.80
C ALA A 390 -17.52 -23.41 15.58
N ASP A 391 -17.73 -22.73 14.46
CA ASP A 391 -17.16 -23.13 13.17
C ASP A 391 -15.65 -22.85 13.10
N TRP A 392 -15.14 -21.87 13.87
CA TRP A 392 -13.71 -21.57 13.96
C TRP A 392 -12.89 -22.71 14.59
N CYS A 393 -13.47 -23.42 15.55
CA CYS A 393 -12.80 -24.53 16.24
C CYS A 393 -12.79 -25.82 15.40
N ARG A 394 -13.85 -26.08 14.62
CA ARG A 394 -13.91 -27.24 13.70
C ARG A 394 -12.86 -27.17 12.60
N GLU A 395 -12.54 -25.95 12.14
CA GLU A 395 -11.64 -25.75 11.01
C GLU A 395 -10.15 -25.85 11.39
N ASN A 396 -9.76 -25.47 12.61
CA ASN A 396 -8.36 -25.52 13.06
C ASN A 396 -8.00 -26.79 13.85
N HIS A 397 -8.99 -27.51 14.40
CA HIS A 397 -8.74 -28.68 15.25
C HIS A 397 -9.50 -29.96 14.81
N GLY A 398 -10.19 -29.92 13.66
CA GLY A 398 -11.00 -31.03 13.13
C GLY A 398 -12.27 -31.28 13.95
N ASP A 399 -12.93 -32.42 13.71
CA ASP A 399 -14.19 -32.85 14.36
C ASP A 399 -14.13 -33.02 15.90
N LYS A 400 -13.01 -32.67 16.53
CA LYS A 400 -12.84 -32.72 17.99
C LYS A 400 -13.55 -31.60 18.75
N CYS A 401 -14.10 -30.59 18.08
CA CYS A 401 -14.76 -29.46 18.73
C CYS A 401 -16.29 -29.51 18.63
N VAL A 402 -16.93 -29.80 19.77
CA VAL A 402 -18.38 -29.68 19.98
C VAL A 402 -18.62 -28.40 20.76
N ALA A 403 -18.81 -27.28 20.06
CA ALA A 403 -19.29 -26.05 20.69
C ALA A 403 -20.60 -25.66 19.99
N SER A 404 -21.69 -26.35 20.27
CA SER A 404 -23.02 -25.96 19.79
C SER A 404 -23.58 -24.82 20.65
N SER A 405 -23.81 -23.68 19.99
CA SER A 405 -24.73 -22.59 20.36
C SER A 405 -24.85 -22.20 21.86
N LEU A 406 -24.08 -21.19 22.28
CA LEU A 406 -24.42 -20.33 23.44
C LEU A 406 -24.65 -18.87 23.01
N GLY A 407 -25.18 -18.70 21.79
CA GLY A 407 -25.52 -17.42 21.19
C GLY A 407 -27.02 -17.15 21.20
N SER A 408 -27.74 -17.36 22.31
CA SER A 408 -28.99 -16.66 22.59
C SER A 408 -29.42 -16.97 24.02
N ARG A 409 -30.01 -15.97 24.69
CA ARG A 409 -30.49 -15.97 26.10
C ARG A 409 -29.45 -15.59 27.14
N THR A 410 -29.12 -14.30 27.16
CA THR A 410 -29.30 -13.44 28.34
C THR A 410 -29.23 -11.98 27.87
N ARG A 411 -30.42 -11.39 27.70
CA ARG A 411 -30.64 -9.97 27.99
C ARG A 411 -31.20 -9.90 29.40
#